data_AF-A0A0K8MGZ8-F1
#
_entry.id   AF-A0A0K8MGZ8-F1
#
_cell.length_a   1.000
_cell.length_b   1.000
_cell.length_c   1.000
_cell.angle_alpha   90.00
_cell.angle_beta   90.00
_cell.angle_gamma   90.00
#
_symmetry.space_group_name_H-M   'P 1'
#
loop_
_entity.id
_entity.type
_entity.pdbx_description
1 polymer ?
#
loop_
_entity_poly.entity_id
_entity_poly.type
_entity_poly.pdbx_seq_one_letter_code
_entity_poly.pdbx_strand_id
1 'polypeptide(L)'
;KAASDKVDADLSKATDNVNNATDADDVNKANSDGDAAIAGDANAASSAATSNPLSAQKTAATTDLGNKAQAAKDAINNNPALTSDQKKAASDKVDADLSKAT
;
A
#
# COMPACT_ATOMS: atom_id res chain seq x y z
N LYS A 1 -4.64 -13.02 -10.84
CA LYS A 1 -4.40 -14.34 -10.22
C LYS A 1 -3.94 -14.06 -8.79
N ALA A 2 -4.66 -14.57 -7.79
CA ALA A 2 -4.27 -14.38 -6.39
C ALA A 2 -2.94 -15.11 -6.14
N ALA A 3 -2.20 -14.70 -5.10
CA ALA A 3 -0.96 -15.38 -4.71
C ALA A 3 -1.21 -16.88 -4.43
N SER A 4 -2.36 -17.22 -3.84
CA SER A 4 -2.82 -18.59 -3.63
C SER A 4 -2.88 -19.40 -4.91
N ASP A 5 -3.50 -18.86 -5.96
CA ASP A 5 -3.68 -19.63 -7.19
C ASP A 5 -2.32 -19.98 -7.81
N LYS A 6 -1.33 -19.06 -7.75
CA LYS A 6 0.01 -19.30 -8.33
C LYS A 6 0.76 -20.38 -7.55
N VAL A 7 0.72 -20.31 -6.21
CA VAL A 7 1.26 -21.35 -5.33
C VAL A 7 0.64 -22.71 -5.67
N ASP A 8 -0.68 -22.78 -5.83
CA ASP A 8 -1.37 -24.04 -6.19
C ASP A 8 -0.92 -24.58 -7.56
N ALA A 9 -0.72 -23.69 -8.54
CA ALA A 9 -0.26 -24.07 -9.87
C ALA A 9 1.18 -24.57 -9.87
N ASP A 10 2.07 -23.90 -9.15
CA ASP A 10 3.48 -24.30 -9.04
C ASP A 10 3.65 -25.57 -8.20
N LEU A 11 2.81 -25.78 -7.17
CA LEU A 11 2.75 -27.03 -6.43
C LEU A 11 2.28 -28.20 -7.31
N SER A 12 1.22 -27.99 -8.10
CA SER A 12 0.74 -29.01 -9.06
C SER A 12 1.84 -29.36 -10.07
N LYS A 13 2.50 -28.35 -10.63
CA LYS A 13 3.58 -28.54 -11.60
C LYS A 13 4.79 -29.25 -11.01
N ALA A 14 5.20 -28.90 -9.79
CA ALA A 14 6.27 -29.57 -9.08
C ALA A 14 5.92 -31.05 -8.83
N THR A 15 4.68 -31.32 -8.41
CA THR A 15 4.17 -32.69 -8.22
C THR A 15 4.18 -33.49 -9.52
N ASP A 16 3.73 -32.90 -10.62
CA ASP A 16 3.76 -33.54 -11.95
C ASP A 16 5.20 -33.84 -12.40
N ASN A 17 6.12 -32.91 -12.17
CA ASN A 17 7.53 -33.11 -12.48
C ASN A 17 8.16 -34.23 -11.65
N VAL A 18 7.84 -34.33 -10.35
CA VAL A 18 8.27 -35.43 -9.48
C VAL A 18 7.71 -36.76 -9.98
N ASN A 19 6.42 -36.81 -10.35
CA ASN A 19 5.79 -38.03 -10.87
C ASN A 19 6.37 -38.49 -12.21
N ASN A 20 6.87 -37.55 -13.03
CA ASN A 20 7.47 -37.82 -14.33
C ASN A 20 8.99 -38.01 -14.29
N ALA A 21 9.62 -37.79 -13.14
CA ALA A 21 11.07 -37.95 -12.97
C ALA A 21 11.48 -39.41 -13.21
N THR A 22 12.58 -39.62 -13.94
CA THR A 22 13.03 -40.96 -14.32
C THR A 22 14.14 -41.51 -13.44
N ASP A 23 14.76 -40.64 -12.66
CA ASP A 23 15.77 -40.98 -11.67
C ASP A 23 15.69 -40.07 -10.43
N ALA A 24 16.58 -40.32 -9.47
CA ALA A 24 16.61 -39.58 -8.21
C ALA A 24 17.08 -38.13 -8.37
N ASP A 25 17.94 -37.84 -9.36
CA ASP A 25 18.45 -36.49 -9.59
C ASP A 25 17.33 -35.61 -10.17
N ASP A 26 16.52 -36.15 -11.08
CA ASP A 26 15.31 -35.52 -11.59
C ASP A 26 14.30 -35.20 -10.48
N VAL A 27 14.08 -36.11 -9.53
CA VAL A 27 13.19 -35.87 -8.37
C VAL A 27 13.72 -34.73 -7.51
N ASN A 28 15.02 -34.77 -7.17
CA ASN A 28 15.65 -33.73 -6.36
C ASN A 28 15.56 -32.36 -7.05
N LYS A 29 15.78 -32.33 -8.37
CA LYS A 29 15.63 -31.13 -9.17
C LYS A 29 14.20 -30.61 -9.19
N ALA A 30 13.21 -31.48 -9.40
CA ALA A 30 11.80 -31.11 -9.41
C ALA A 30 11.34 -30.52 -8.07
N ASN A 31 11.78 -31.11 -6.96
CA ASN A 31 11.53 -30.58 -5.61
C ASN A 31 12.19 -29.21 -5.41
N SER A 32 13.49 -29.08 -5.73
CA SER A 32 14.22 -27.82 -5.58
C SER A 32 13.62 -26.69 -6.43
N ASP A 33 13.23 -26.99 -7.66
CA ASP A 33 12.62 -26.01 -8.57
C ASP A 33 11.23 -25.58 -8.07
N GLY A 34 10.43 -26.54 -7.57
CA GLY A 34 9.11 -26.29 -6.98
C GLY A 34 9.18 -25.42 -5.72
N ASP A 35 10.08 -25.75 -4.80
CA ASP A 35 10.32 -24.98 -3.57
C ASP A 35 10.74 -23.54 -3.90
N ALA A 36 11.65 -23.36 -4.86
CA ALA A 36 12.10 -22.04 -5.28
C ALA A 36 10.96 -21.21 -5.90
N ALA A 37 10.10 -21.83 -6.70
CA ALA A 37 8.94 -21.16 -7.31
C ALA A 37 7.93 -20.71 -6.25
N ILE A 38 7.54 -21.60 -5.34
CA ILE A 38 6.59 -21.31 -4.25
C ILE A 38 7.15 -20.23 -3.32
N ALA A 39 8.43 -20.31 -2.95
CA ALA A 39 9.09 -19.29 -2.14
C ALA A 39 9.13 -17.92 -2.85
N GLY A 40 9.36 -17.92 -4.16
CA GLY A 40 9.28 -16.72 -5.00
C GLY A 40 7.90 -16.06 -4.97
N ASP A 41 6.84 -16.86 -5.12
CA ASP A 41 5.46 -16.38 -5.04
C ASP A 41 5.09 -15.83 -3.66
N ALA A 42 5.49 -16.52 -2.58
CA ALA A 42 5.27 -16.07 -1.21
C ALA A 42 5.96 -14.73 -0.94
N ASN A 43 7.20 -14.57 -1.39
CA ASN A 43 7.94 -13.31 -1.29
C ASN A 43 7.27 -12.19 -2.07
N ALA A 44 6.85 -12.46 -3.32
CA ALA A 44 6.15 -11.46 -4.12
C ALA A 44 4.84 -10.99 -3.46
N ALA A 45 4.08 -11.92 -2.85
CA ALA A 45 2.86 -11.60 -2.13
C ALA A 45 3.15 -10.72 -0.89
N SER A 46 4.19 -11.06 -0.13
CA SER A 46 4.64 -10.29 1.04
C SER A 46 5.11 -8.89 0.66
N SER A 47 5.92 -8.77 -0.41
CA SER A 47 6.36 -7.47 -0.93
C SER A 47 5.19 -6.61 -1.41
N ALA A 48 4.20 -7.20 -2.09
CA ALA A 48 3.00 -6.48 -2.49
C ALA A 48 2.18 -5.98 -1.28
N ALA A 49 2.07 -6.79 -0.23
CA ALA A 49 1.35 -6.41 0.99
C ALA A 49 2.06 -5.30 1.80
N THR A 50 3.39 -5.20 1.69
CA THR A 50 4.21 -4.24 2.44
C THR A 50 4.60 -3.00 1.63
N SER A 51 4.43 -3.03 0.31
CA SER A 51 4.69 -1.87 -0.56
C SER A 51 3.62 -0.79 -0.35
N ASN A 52 4.00 0.26 0.36
CA ASN A 52 3.18 1.45 0.64
C ASN A 52 1.92 1.13 1.49
N PRO A 53 2.12 0.75 2.77
CA PRO A 53 1.03 0.34 3.64
C PRO A 53 0.00 1.45 3.81
N LEU A 54 -1.26 1.07 4.04
CA LEU A 54 -2.38 2.01 4.22
C LEU A 54 -2.08 3.10 5.26
N SER A 55 -1.33 2.80 6.32
CA SER A 55 -0.91 3.78 7.33
C SER A 55 -0.05 4.90 6.74
N ALA A 56 0.93 4.56 5.89
CA ALA A 56 1.77 5.56 5.22
C ALA A 56 0.95 6.45 4.28
N GLN A 57 0.03 5.87 3.52
CA GLN A 57 -0.88 6.62 2.64
C GLN A 57 -1.78 7.58 3.44
N LYS A 58 -2.32 7.12 4.58
CA LYS A 58 -3.11 7.97 5.49
C LYS A 58 -2.28 9.13 6.03
N THR A 59 -1.08 8.87 6.53
CA THR A 59 -0.17 9.92 7.05
C THR A 59 0.18 10.94 5.98
N ALA A 60 0.47 10.49 4.75
CA ALA A 60 0.74 11.39 3.64
C ALA A 60 -0.48 12.27 3.30
N ALA A 61 -1.67 11.67 3.25
CA ALA A 61 -2.92 12.39 2.96
C ALA A 61 -3.26 13.42 4.06
N THR A 62 -3.14 13.06 5.34
CA THR A 62 -3.45 13.99 6.45
C THR A 62 -2.43 15.14 6.52
N THR A 63 -1.16 14.87 6.19
CA THR A 63 -0.13 15.90 6.07
C THR A 63 -0.44 16.90 4.95
N ASP A 64 -0.83 16.40 3.77
CA ASP A 64 -1.22 17.23 2.63
C ASP A 64 -2.47 18.09 2.93
N LEU A 65 -3.46 17.51 3.63
CA LEU A 65 -4.62 18.26 4.13
C LEU A 65 -4.22 19.38 5.09
N GLY A 66 -3.29 19.11 6.03
CA GLY A 66 -2.77 20.12 6.95
C GLY A 66 -2.07 21.28 6.23
N ASN A 67 -1.25 20.97 5.23
CA ASN A 67 -0.56 21.98 4.41
C ASN A 67 -1.56 22.86 3.63
N LYS A 68 -2.59 22.24 3.04
CA LYS A 68 -3.66 22.97 2.31
C LYS A 68 -4.50 23.83 3.25
N ALA A 69 -4.82 23.33 4.44
CA ALA A 69 -5.52 24.10 5.45
C ALA A 69 -4.72 25.33 5.89
N GLN A 70 -3.40 25.18 6.10
CA GLN A 70 -2.53 26.31 6.44
C GLN A 70 -2.49 27.34 5.30
N ALA A 71 -2.30 26.90 4.05
CA ALA A 71 -2.31 27.81 2.90
C ALA A 71 -3.64 28.57 2.76
N ALA A 72 -4.77 27.90 3.03
CA ALA A 72 -6.09 28.54 3.03
C ALA A 72 -6.21 29.60 4.14
N LYS A 73 -5.74 29.30 5.36
CA LYS A 73 -5.71 30.28 6.46
C LYS A 73 -4.83 31.48 6.15
N ASP A 74 -3.68 31.26 5.53
CA ASP A 74 -2.78 32.36 5.12
C ASP A 74 -3.46 33.26 4.08
N ALA A 75 -4.15 32.68 3.10
CA ALA A 75 -4.92 33.44 2.11
C ALA A 75 -6.07 34.24 2.76
N ILE A 76 -6.78 33.65 3.73
CA ILE A 76 -7.83 34.34 4.51
C ILE A 76 -7.23 35.53 5.27
N ASN A 77 -6.14 35.29 5.99
CA ASN A 77 -5.49 36.30 6.82
C ASN A 77 -4.86 37.43 5.99
N ASN A 78 -4.40 37.15 4.78
CA ASN A 78 -3.84 38.17 3.88
C ASN A 78 -4.89 38.90 3.03
N ASN A 79 -6.17 38.50 3.04
CA ASN A 79 -7.21 39.15 2.23
C ASN A 79 -7.64 40.51 2.81
N PRO A 80 -7.34 41.66 2.18
CA PRO A 80 -7.63 42.99 2.74
C PRO A 80 -9.13 43.34 2.72
N ALA A 81 -9.96 42.62 1.96
CA ALA A 81 -11.40 42.87 1.90
C ALA A 81 -12.18 42.24 3.08
N LEU A 82 -11.53 41.39 3.89
CA LEU A 82 -12.14 40.76 5.06
C LEU A 82 -11.85 41.54 6.33
N THR A 83 -12.86 41.67 7.20
CA THR A 83 -12.68 42.18 8.56
C THR A 83 -11.98 41.14 9.44
N SER A 84 -11.44 41.58 10.58
CA SER A 84 -10.82 40.68 11.57
C SER A 84 -11.74 39.54 12.01
N ASP A 85 -13.02 39.85 12.24
CA ASP A 85 -14.01 38.86 12.67
C ASP A 85 -14.31 37.82 11.58
N GLN A 86 -14.39 38.26 10.31
CA GLN A 86 -14.57 37.36 9.17
C GLN A 86 -13.37 36.43 8.98
N LYS A 87 -12.14 36.97 9.11
CA LYS A 87 -10.90 36.17 9.04
C LYS A 87 -10.86 35.10 10.11
N LYS A 88 -11.21 35.49 11.35
CA LYS A 88 -11.26 34.56 12.48
C LYS A 88 -12.28 33.45 12.23
N ALA A 89 -13.52 33.80 11.91
CA ALA A 89 -14.58 32.82 11.69
C ALA A 89 -14.25 31.84 10.54
N ALA A 90 -13.66 32.33 9.45
CA ALA A 90 -13.24 31.47 8.34
C ALA A 90 -12.06 30.57 8.71
N SER A 91 -11.07 31.08 9.44
CA SER A 91 -9.94 30.28 9.93
C SER A 91 -10.38 29.19 10.91
N ASP A 92 -11.26 29.53 11.86
CA ASP A 92 -11.84 28.58 12.82
C ASP A 92 -12.61 27.46 12.07
N LYS A 93 -13.30 27.81 10.98
CA LYS A 93 -14.01 26.83 10.15
C LYS A 93 -13.04 25.89 9.42
N VAL A 94 -11.92 26.40 8.90
CA VAL A 94 -10.87 25.60 8.28
C VAL A 94 -10.27 24.63 9.29
N ASP A 95 -9.97 25.09 10.51
CA ASP A 95 -9.43 24.23 11.58
C ASP A 95 -10.45 23.15 12.00
N ALA A 96 -11.74 23.49 12.10
CA ALA A 96 -12.79 22.53 12.40
C ALA A 96 -12.98 21.48 11.30
N ASP A 97 -12.80 21.84 10.03
CA ASP A 97 -12.89 20.89 8.92
C ASP A 97 -11.65 19.98 8.86
N LEU A 98 -10.45 20.53 9.09
CA LEU A 98 -9.22 19.74 9.19
C LEU A 98 -9.33 18.71 10.32
N SER A 99 -9.77 19.13 11.50
CA SER A 99 -9.94 18.24 12.67
C SER A 99 -10.96 17.13 12.44
N LYS A 100 -11.91 17.27 11.50
CA LYS A 100 -12.85 16.20 11.13
C LYS A 100 -12.26 15.23 10.10
N ALA A 101 -11.26 15.68 9.34
CA ALA A 101 -10.65 14.94 8.25
C ALA A 101 -9.41 14.14 8.67
N THR A 102 -8.82 14.44 9.82
CA THR A 102 -7.60 13.82 10.37
C THR A 102 -7.86 13.14 11.70
#